data_AF-A0A8J6WLT1-F1
#
_entry.id   AF-A0A8J6WLT1-F1
#
_cell.length_a   1.000
_cell.length_b   1.000
_cell.length_c   1.000
_cell.angle_alpha   90.00
_cell.angle_beta   90.00
_cell.angle_gamma   90.00
#
_symmetry.space_group_name_H-M   'P 1'
#
loop_
_entity.id
_entity.type
_entity.pdbx_description
1 polymer ?
#
loop_
_entity_poly.entity_id
_entity_poly.type
_entity_poly.pdbx_seq_one_letter_code
_entity_poly.pdbx_strand_id
1 'polypeptide(L)'
;MTSQARNGYPISTLIQVKKGGANAEQGTWGSPQVAIHCAQWCSPQFAVLVSKWVFEWMNTGKTPSQAPELETESVVPALPSPDRLTVLKEAVEIGNQLGGFDDRQKMLLKDQLMNLLMQERLLTADSTLTIEAAVAAEPEQAKRLEVPISDRCLDLGYNPNTKQLLRIGQVAAAFYRARHGRPPQKSEQFVGGTTRMVNVYTADDLGILDSAIHSVMGD
;
A
#
# COMPACT_ATOMS: atom_id res chain seq x y z
N MET A 1 -2.60 49.36 29.02
CA MET A 1 -1.54 48.37 29.23
C MET A 1 -1.60 47.37 28.08
N THR A 2 -0.85 47.61 27.01
CA THR A 2 -0.73 46.68 25.87
C THR A 2 0.17 45.52 26.29
N SER A 3 -0.42 44.36 26.58
CA SER A 3 0.32 43.16 26.94
C SER A 3 1.08 42.65 25.70
N GLN A 4 2.36 43.00 25.60
CA GLN A 4 3.29 42.42 24.64
C GLN A 4 3.67 41.01 25.12
N ALA A 5 3.72 40.02 24.22
CA ALA A 5 4.35 38.75 24.54
C ALA A 5 5.87 38.95 24.56
N ARG A 6 6.58 38.18 25.40
CA ARG A 6 8.05 38.25 25.58
C ARG A 6 8.86 38.06 24.28
N ASN A 7 8.22 37.60 23.21
CA ASN A 7 8.83 37.28 21.92
C ASN A 7 8.64 38.38 20.85
N GLY A 8 8.21 39.59 21.21
CA GLY A 8 8.10 40.74 20.30
C GLY A 8 6.87 40.75 19.38
N TYR A 9 6.02 39.73 19.45
CA TYR A 9 4.74 39.67 18.73
C TYR A 9 3.57 40.07 19.64
N PRO A 10 2.58 40.85 19.15
CA PRO A 10 1.40 41.16 19.93
C PRO A 10 0.60 39.89 20.23
N ILE A 11 0.07 39.76 21.45
CA ILE A 11 -0.65 38.56 21.91
C ILE A 11 -1.83 38.19 20.98
N SER A 12 -2.47 39.20 20.38
CA SER A 12 -3.54 39.02 19.38
C SER A 12 -3.12 38.30 18.10
N THR A 13 -1.82 38.12 17.86
CA THR A 13 -1.26 37.48 16.66
C THR A 13 -0.81 36.03 16.93
N LEU A 14 -0.88 35.55 18.18
CA LEU A 14 -0.50 34.18 18.54
C LEU A 14 -1.41 33.12 17.89
N ILE A 15 -2.67 33.45 17.68
CA ILE A 15 -3.67 32.59 17.03
C ILE A 15 -4.43 33.44 16.01
N GLN A 16 -4.45 33.02 14.77
CA GLN A 16 -5.14 33.67 13.65
C GLN A 16 -6.17 32.71 13.07
N VAL A 17 -7.42 33.15 13.02
CA VAL A 17 -8.51 32.36 12.43
C VAL A 17 -8.78 32.89 11.03
N LYS A 18 -8.43 32.13 9.99
CA LYS A 18 -8.70 32.47 8.59
C LYS A 18 -9.95 31.72 8.12
N LYS A 19 -10.99 32.46 7.72
CA LYS A 19 -12.26 31.93 7.19
C LYS A 19 -12.53 32.52 5.80
N GLY A 20 -12.86 31.66 4.84
CA GLY A 20 -13.02 32.03 3.42
C GLY A 20 -11.68 32.05 2.65
N GLY A 21 -11.73 31.96 1.32
CA GLY A 21 -10.56 31.86 0.44
C GLY A 21 -10.29 30.42 -0.08
N ALA A 22 -9.07 30.16 -0.58
CA ALA A 22 -8.67 28.83 -1.04
C ALA A 22 -8.70 27.80 0.11
N ASN A 23 -9.27 26.62 -0.11
CA ASN A 23 -9.50 25.61 0.94
C ASN A 23 -8.23 25.23 1.72
N ALA A 24 -7.05 25.29 1.09
CA ALA A 24 -5.77 24.95 1.72
C ALA A 24 -5.27 25.98 2.75
N GLU A 25 -5.75 27.22 2.69
CA GLU A 25 -5.32 28.31 3.58
C GLU A 25 -6.30 28.58 4.73
N GLN A 26 -7.47 27.93 4.71
CA GLN A 26 -8.50 28.08 5.72
C GLN A 26 -8.12 27.28 6.97
N GLY A 27 -8.33 27.88 8.15
CA GLY A 27 -8.06 27.21 9.41
C GLY A 27 -7.65 28.15 10.54
N THR A 28 -7.38 27.55 11.68
CA THR A 28 -6.80 28.22 12.85
C THR A 28 -5.29 28.05 12.81
N TRP A 29 -4.59 29.13 12.51
CA TRP A 29 -3.13 29.20 12.45
C TRP A 29 -2.60 29.68 13.79
N GLY A 30 -1.58 29.02 14.33
CA GLY A 30 -0.99 29.38 15.63
C GLY A 30 0.52 29.50 15.56
N SER A 31 1.11 30.20 16.51
CA SER A 31 2.56 30.19 16.72
C SER A 31 3.07 28.75 16.95
N PRO A 32 4.29 28.40 16.51
CA PRO A 32 4.83 27.05 16.68
C PRO A 32 4.85 26.56 18.14
N GLN A 33 5.08 27.46 19.09
CA GLN A 33 5.03 27.14 20.53
C GLN A 33 3.61 26.77 20.98
N VAL A 34 2.59 27.44 20.46
CA VAL A 34 1.18 27.14 20.74
C VAL A 34 0.80 25.78 20.15
N ALA A 35 1.29 25.46 18.95
CA ALA A 35 1.03 24.16 18.31
C ALA A 35 1.57 22.99 19.15
N ILE A 36 2.78 23.10 19.70
CA ILE A 36 3.36 22.09 20.60
C ILE A 36 2.50 21.91 21.85
N HIS A 37 2.09 23.01 22.49
CA HIS A 37 1.24 22.95 23.68
C HIS A 37 -0.13 22.33 23.37
N CYS A 38 -0.76 22.67 22.25
CA CYS A 38 -2.00 22.02 21.83
C CYS A 38 -1.81 20.51 21.63
N ALA A 39 -0.70 20.08 21.01
CA ALA A 39 -0.40 18.67 20.81
C ALA A 39 -0.23 17.89 22.12
N GLN A 40 0.35 18.53 23.15
CA GLN A 40 0.49 17.96 24.50
C GLN A 40 -0.86 17.59 25.14
N TRP A 41 -1.92 18.38 24.88
CA TRP A 41 -3.26 18.08 25.40
C TRP A 41 -3.97 16.96 24.62
N CYS A 42 -3.55 16.66 23.39
CA CYS A 42 -4.15 15.61 22.57
C CYS A 42 -3.64 14.22 22.95
N SER A 43 -2.32 13.99 22.91
CA SER A 43 -1.70 12.74 23.39
C SER A 43 -0.17 12.86 23.55
N PRO A 44 0.46 12.02 24.41
CA PRO A 44 1.91 12.05 24.60
C PRO A 44 2.72 11.73 23.33
N GLN A 45 2.28 10.75 22.54
CA GLN A 45 2.95 10.37 21.29
C GLN A 45 2.83 11.48 20.24
N PHE A 46 1.64 12.09 20.13
CA PHE A 46 1.39 13.18 19.20
C PHE A 46 2.18 14.43 19.55
N ALA A 47 2.34 14.72 20.85
CA ALA A 47 3.17 15.84 21.33
C ALA A 47 4.63 15.73 20.86
N VAL A 48 5.21 14.54 20.90
CA VAL A 48 6.60 14.30 20.45
C VAL A 48 6.73 14.50 18.94
N LEU A 49 5.75 14.02 18.15
CA LEU A 49 5.74 14.19 16.70
C LEU A 49 5.65 15.65 16.29
N VAL A 50 4.70 16.40 16.83
CA VAL A 50 4.53 17.83 16.52
C VAL A 50 5.75 18.64 16.96
N SER A 51 6.36 18.29 18.10
CA SER A 51 7.59 18.94 18.56
C SER A 51 8.76 18.73 17.58
N LYS A 52 8.92 17.52 17.03
CA LYS A 52 9.95 17.23 16.02
C LYS A 52 9.72 18.07 14.75
N TRP A 53 8.50 18.09 14.23
CA TRP A 53 8.18 18.87 13.02
C TRP A 53 8.39 20.37 13.21
N VAL A 54 7.97 20.91 14.37
CA VAL A 54 8.19 22.32 14.68
C VAL A 54 9.67 22.65 14.81
N PHE A 55 10.46 21.76 15.42
CA PHE A 55 11.90 21.93 15.55
C PHE A 55 12.62 21.87 14.19
N GLU A 56 12.28 20.90 13.35
CA GLU A 56 12.76 20.78 11.98
C GLU A 56 12.40 22.03 11.16
N TRP A 57 11.16 22.52 11.28
CA TRP A 57 10.73 23.74 10.60
C TRP A 57 11.53 24.97 11.05
N MET A 58 11.74 25.14 12.36
CA MET A 58 12.53 26.27 12.88
C MET A 58 14.00 26.22 12.47
N ASN A 59 14.60 25.03 12.32
CA ASN A 59 15.99 24.88 11.92
C ASN A 59 16.22 24.93 10.41
N THR A 60 15.29 24.42 9.62
CA THR A 60 15.46 24.25 8.17
C THR A 60 14.70 25.32 7.36
N GLY A 61 13.77 26.05 7.97
CA GLY A 61 12.92 27.04 7.30
C GLY A 61 11.87 26.43 6.36
N LYS A 62 11.85 25.11 6.20
CA LYS A 62 10.93 24.37 5.33
C LYS A 62 9.66 24.04 6.13
N THR A 63 8.51 24.53 5.67
CA THR A 63 7.21 24.07 6.18
C THR A 63 7.00 22.61 5.79
N PRO A 64 6.37 21.77 6.63
CA PRO A 64 6.10 20.36 6.32
C PRO A 64 5.22 20.12 5.07
N SER A 65 4.65 21.18 4.47
CA SER A 65 4.01 21.16 3.15
C SER A 65 4.99 21.07 1.98
N GLN A 66 6.28 21.36 2.19
CA GLN A 66 7.35 21.02 1.27
C GLN A 66 7.97 19.73 1.78
N ALA A 67 7.30 18.62 1.46
CA ALA A 67 7.99 17.34 1.41
C ALA A 67 9.31 17.57 0.63
N PRO A 68 10.45 17.06 1.08
CA PRO A 68 11.63 17.10 0.26
C PRO A 68 11.30 16.27 -0.99
N GLU A 69 11.23 16.95 -2.13
CA GLU A 69 11.49 16.34 -3.41
C GLU A 69 12.92 15.82 -3.31
N LEU A 70 13.03 14.52 -3.00
CA LEU A 70 14.30 13.86 -2.80
C LEU A 70 15.03 13.87 -4.14
N GLU A 71 16.03 14.75 -4.21
CA GLU A 71 17.00 14.82 -5.29
C GLU A 71 17.60 13.44 -5.53
N THR A 72 17.48 13.04 -6.78
CA THR A 72 18.06 11.86 -7.40
C THR A 72 19.59 11.96 -7.42
N GLU A 73 20.27 11.33 -6.46
CA GLU A 73 21.67 10.89 -6.65
C GLU A 73 21.83 9.40 -6.31
N SER A 74 21.66 8.59 -7.35
CA SER A 74 22.55 7.50 -7.79
C SER A 74 23.36 6.68 -6.77
N VAL A 75 22.75 6.11 -5.73
CA VAL A 75 23.03 4.72 -5.32
C VAL A 75 21.73 4.15 -4.78
N VAL A 76 20.95 3.47 -5.62
CA VAL A 76 19.96 2.52 -5.11
C VAL A 76 20.73 1.22 -4.95
N PRO A 77 21.24 0.83 -3.75
CA PRO A 77 21.36 -0.60 -3.55
C PRO A 77 19.95 -1.10 -3.77
N ALA A 78 19.74 -2.06 -4.67
CA ALA A 78 18.42 -2.66 -4.85
C ALA A 78 17.92 -3.02 -3.45
N LEU A 79 17.06 -2.17 -2.87
CA LEU A 79 16.42 -2.45 -1.61
C LEU A 79 15.75 -3.78 -1.93
N PRO A 80 16.08 -4.86 -1.21
CA PRO A 80 15.34 -6.09 -1.40
C PRO A 80 13.91 -5.68 -1.15
N SER A 81 13.08 -5.70 -2.20
CA SER A 81 11.66 -5.42 -2.11
C SER A 81 11.20 -6.23 -0.92
N PRO A 82 10.81 -5.58 0.20
CA PRO A 82 10.77 -6.23 1.49
C PRO A 82 9.91 -7.46 1.32
N ASP A 83 10.47 -8.61 1.72
CA ASP A 83 9.80 -9.89 1.59
C ASP A 83 8.35 -9.73 2.05
N ARG A 84 7.37 -10.19 1.26
CA ARG A 84 5.94 -9.91 1.50
C ARG A 84 5.54 -10.36 2.91
N LEU A 85 6.18 -11.41 3.45
CA LEU A 85 6.04 -11.84 4.84
C LEU A 85 6.50 -10.81 5.87
N THR A 86 7.60 -10.09 5.59
CA THR A 86 8.10 -9.01 6.44
C THR A 86 7.13 -7.85 6.47
N VAL A 87 6.61 -7.44 5.31
CA VAL A 87 5.57 -6.39 5.21
C VAL A 87 4.31 -6.78 5.99
N LEU A 88 3.87 -8.04 5.90
CA LEU A 88 2.73 -8.51 6.68
C LEU A 88 2.99 -8.54 8.19
N LYS A 89 4.19 -8.92 8.63
CA LYS A 89 4.57 -8.86 10.05
C LYS A 89 4.54 -7.42 10.58
N GLU A 90 5.10 -6.48 9.82
CA GLU A 90 5.05 -5.05 10.15
C GLU A 90 3.62 -4.53 10.19
N ALA A 91 2.77 -4.92 9.22
CA ALA A 91 1.37 -4.56 9.22
C ALA A 91 0.63 -5.06 10.47
N VAL A 92 0.89 -6.30 10.91
CA VAL A 92 0.33 -6.86 12.15
C VAL A 92 0.70 -6.01 13.36
N GLU A 93 1.98 -5.64 13.45
CA GLU A 93 2.52 -4.88 14.57
C GLU A 93 1.93 -3.46 14.62
N ILE A 94 1.87 -2.78 13.48
CA ILE A 94 1.22 -1.47 13.34
C ILE A 94 -0.26 -1.56 13.73
N GLY A 95 -0.99 -2.56 13.23
CA GLY A 95 -2.40 -2.73 13.56
C GLY A 95 -2.65 -2.97 15.04
N ASN A 96 -1.80 -3.75 15.70
CA ASN A 96 -1.87 -3.94 17.15
C ASN A 96 -1.61 -2.63 17.92
N GLN A 97 -0.69 -1.78 17.44
CA GLN A 97 -0.42 -0.46 18.03
C GLN A 97 -1.60 0.53 17.83
N LEU A 98 -2.37 0.38 16.75
CA LEU A 98 -3.51 1.25 16.41
C LEU A 98 -4.84 0.83 17.05
N GLY A 99 -4.83 -0.14 17.97
CA GLY A 99 -6.04 -0.62 18.67
C GLY A 99 -6.56 -1.99 18.20
N GLY A 100 -5.77 -2.72 17.41
CA GLY A 100 -6.07 -4.06 16.92
C GLY A 100 -6.87 -4.05 15.63
N PHE A 101 -7.09 -5.25 15.09
CA PHE A 101 -7.87 -5.47 13.87
C PHE A 101 -9.31 -5.88 14.20
N ASP A 102 -10.26 -5.43 13.40
CA ASP A 102 -11.61 -6.00 13.41
C ASP A 102 -11.62 -7.42 12.81
N ASP A 103 -12.70 -8.17 13.01
CA ASP A 103 -12.76 -9.58 12.55
C ASP A 103 -12.65 -9.71 11.04
N ARG A 104 -13.08 -8.68 10.30
CA ARG A 104 -12.96 -8.61 8.85
C ARG A 104 -11.50 -8.43 8.42
N GLN A 105 -10.76 -7.53 9.04
CA GLN A 105 -9.34 -7.28 8.78
C GLN A 105 -8.49 -8.49 9.17
N LYS A 106 -8.78 -9.14 10.31
CA LYS A 106 -8.14 -10.41 10.69
C LYS A 106 -8.33 -11.47 9.62
N MET A 107 -9.54 -11.60 9.09
CA MET A 107 -9.85 -12.55 8.02
C MET A 107 -9.08 -12.22 6.74
N LEU A 108 -9.07 -10.95 6.31
CA LEU A 108 -8.34 -10.51 5.12
C LEU A 108 -6.83 -10.76 5.25
N LEU A 109 -6.26 -10.40 6.40
CA LEU A 109 -4.86 -10.59 6.70
C LEU A 109 -4.48 -12.07 6.72
N LYS A 110 -5.33 -12.92 7.31
CA LYS A 110 -5.17 -14.37 7.28
C LYS A 110 -5.17 -14.89 5.85
N ASP A 111 -6.09 -14.44 5.01
CA ASP A 111 -6.16 -14.85 3.60
C ASP A 111 -4.89 -14.42 2.84
N GLN A 112 -4.42 -13.19 3.04
CA GLN A 112 -3.17 -12.69 2.44
C GLN A 112 -1.97 -13.56 2.85
N LEU A 113 -1.85 -13.90 4.14
CA LEU A 113 -0.80 -14.77 4.65
C LEU A 113 -0.87 -16.17 4.03
N MET A 114 -2.05 -16.78 4.01
CA MET A 114 -2.24 -18.12 3.44
C MET A 114 -1.93 -18.16 1.94
N ASN A 115 -2.30 -17.12 1.20
CA ASN A 115 -1.97 -17.00 -0.23
C ASN A 115 -0.45 -16.91 -0.45
N LEU A 116 0.27 -16.14 0.36
CA LEU A 116 1.73 -16.09 0.29
C LEU A 116 2.38 -17.44 0.62
N LEU A 117 1.95 -18.09 1.70
CA LEU A 117 2.47 -19.40 2.08
C LEU A 117 2.16 -20.46 1.01
N MET A 118 1.02 -20.37 0.33
CA MET A 118 0.68 -21.26 -0.77
C MET A 118 1.60 -21.04 -1.98
N GLN A 119 1.90 -19.79 -2.32
CA GLN A 119 2.89 -19.45 -3.34
C GLN A 119 4.29 -19.98 -2.98
N GLU A 120 4.74 -19.79 -1.73
CA GLU A 120 6.04 -20.28 -1.25
C GLU A 120 6.12 -21.81 -1.18
N ARG A 121 5.02 -22.49 -0.83
CA ARG A 121 4.95 -23.96 -0.83
C ARG A 121 5.11 -24.53 -2.25
N LEU A 122 4.52 -23.89 -3.25
CA LEU A 122 4.73 -24.26 -4.65
C LEU A 122 6.19 -24.05 -5.06
N LEU A 123 6.79 -22.91 -4.71
CA LEU A 123 8.21 -22.61 -4.94
C LEU A 123 9.17 -23.60 -4.24
N THR A 124 8.85 -24.03 -3.02
CA THR A 124 9.69 -24.93 -2.21
C THR A 124 9.49 -26.41 -2.55
N ALA A 125 8.29 -26.84 -2.96
CA ALA A 125 8.03 -28.21 -3.38
C ALA A 125 8.83 -28.60 -4.63
N ASP A 126 9.02 -27.68 -5.57
CA ASP A 126 9.85 -27.88 -6.78
C ASP A 126 11.35 -28.01 -6.46
N SER A 127 11.80 -27.53 -5.31
CA SER A 127 13.23 -27.57 -4.91
C SER A 127 13.66 -28.95 -4.37
N THR A 128 12.70 -29.80 -3.98
CA THR A 128 12.94 -31.15 -3.41
C THR A 128 12.79 -32.28 -4.43
N LEU A 129 12.43 -31.98 -5.68
CA LEU A 129 12.45 -32.98 -6.75
C LEU A 129 13.90 -33.21 -7.17
N THR A 130 14.36 -34.45 -7.02
CA THR A 130 15.69 -34.90 -7.47
C THR A 130 15.95 -34.46 -8.91
N ILE A 131 17.22 -34.18 -9.21
CA ILE A 131 17.72 -33.74 -10.54
C ILE A 131 17.17 -34.63 -11.68
N GLU A 132 16.85 -35.89 -11.40
CA GLU A 132 16.29 -36.84 -12.37
C GLU A 132 14.81 -36.59 -12.72
N ALA A 133 13.99 -36.06 -11.81
CA ALA A 133 12.59 -35.70 -12.09
C ALA A 133 12.48 -34.34 -12.80
N ALA A 134 13.41 -33.42 -12.52
CA ALA A 134 13.48 -32.12 -13.17
C ALA A 134 13.90 -32.19 -14.66
N VAL A 135 14.54 -33.28 -15.07
CA VAL A 135 14.97 -33.50 -16.47
C VAL A 135 13.89 -34.20 -17.32
N ALA A 136 12.92 -34.86 -16.67
CA ALA A 136 11.78 -35.51 -17.34
C ALA A 136 10.51 -34.65 -17.39
N ALA A 137 10.40 -33.65 -16.51
CA ALA A 137 9.34 -32.65 -16.59
C ALA A 137 9.69 -31.63 -17.69
N GLU A 138 8.81 -31.50 -18.68
CA GLU A 138 8.92 -30.47 -19.72
C GLU A 138 9.22 -29.10 -19.09
N PRO A 139 10.13 -28.29 -19.66
CA PRO A 139 10.55 -27.01 -19.09
C PRO A 139 9.45 -25.92 -19.08
N GLU A 140 8.20 -26.28 -19.35
CA GLU A 140 7.10 -25.36 -19.62
C GLU A 140 6.20 -25.07 -18.41
N GLN A 141 6.28 -25.86 -17.32
CA GLN A 141 5.28 -25.80 -16.22
C GLN A 141 5.78 -25.20 -14.89
N ALA A 142 7.09 -25.12 -14.66
CA ALA A 142 7.64 -24.79 -13.34
C ALA A 142 8.02 -23.30 -13.12
N LYS A 143 7.67 -22.36 -14.02
CA LYS A 143 8.22 -20.98 -13.90
C LYS A 143 7.40 -19.84 -14.48
N ARG A 144 6.07 -19.96 -14.55
CA ARG A 144 5.22 -18.83 -14.91
C ARG A 144 4.58 -18.27 -13.66
N LEU A 145 5.22 -17.22 -13.12
CA LEU A 145 4.71 -16.40 -12.01
C LEU A 145 3.20 -16.20 -12.17
N GLU A 146 2.46 -16.86 -11.30
CA GLU A 146 1.01 -16.84 -11.23
C GLU A 146 0.59 -15.46 -10.70
N VAL A 147 0.23 -14.52 -11.60
CA VAL A 147 -0.19 -13.17 -11.21
C VAL A 147 -1.71 -13.16 -10.99
N PRO A 148 -2.20 -13.04 -9.75
CA PRO A 148 -3.62 -12.83 -9.51
C PRO A 148 -4.03 -11.43 -9.97
N ILE A 149 -5.25 -11.32 -10.49
CA ILE A 149 -5.82 -10.06 -10.99
C ILE A 149 -5.81 -8.98 -9.89
N SER A 150 -6.06 -9.38 -8.64
CA SER A 150 -6.07 -8.45 -7.50
C SER A 150 -4.74 -7.77 -7.29
N ASP A 151 -3.64 -8.53 -7.33
CA ASP A 151 -2.30 -7.99 -7.11
C ASP A 151 -1.95 -7.04 -8.26
N ARG A 152 -2.29 -7.42 -9.50
CA ARG A 152 -2.06 -6.53 -10.64
C ARG A 152 -2.86 -5.23 -10.58
N CYS A 153 -4.07 -5.26 -10.02
CA CYS A 153 -4.85 -4.03 -9.81
C CYS A 153 -4.17 -3.09 -8.82
N LEU A 154 -3.64 -3.65 -7.72
CA LEU A 154 -2.94 -2.89 -6.69
C LEU A 154 -1.63 -2.32 -7.21
N ASP A 155 -0.87 -3.07 -8.02
CA ASP A 155 0.36 -2.60 -8.67
C ASP A 155 0.11 -1.38 -9.56
N LEU A 156 -1.05 -1.32 -10.22
CA LEU A 156 -1.48 -0.20 -11.05
C LEU A 156 -2.12 0.95 -10.23
N GLY A 157 -2.21 0.81 -8.90
CA GLY A 157 -2.77 1.82 -8.00
C GLY A 157 -4.31 1.80 -7.88
N TYR A 158 -4.98 0.77 -8.40
CA TYR A 158 -6.43 0.63 -8.29
C TYR A 158 -6.84 -0.20 -7.07
N ASN A 159 -7.92 0.22 -6.39
CA ASN A 159 -8.53 -0.54 -5.29
C ASN A 159 -9.96 -1.02 -5.66
N PRO A 160 -10.09 -2.09 -6.46
CA PRO A 160 -11.38 -2.55 -6.97
C PRO A 160 -12.22 -3.27 -5.91
N ASN A 161 -13.53 -3.03 -5.94
CA ASN A 161 -14.51 -3.79 -5.15
C ASN A 161 -14.71 -5.21 -5.75
N THR A 162 -15.26 -6.15 -4.99
CA THR A 162 -15.57 -7.53 -5.41
C THR A 162 -16.36 -7.59 -6.73
N LYS A 163 -17.33 -6.68 -6.93
CA LYS A 163 -18.09 -6.61 -8.19
C LYS A 163 -17.21 -6.19 -9.38
N GLN A 164 -16.31 -5.24 -9.16
CA GLN A 164 -15.36 -4.78 -10.18
C GLN A 164 -14.33 -5.88 -10.48
N LEU A 165 -13.78 -6.55 -9.47
CA LEU A 165 -12.88 -7.71 -9.65
C LEU A 165 -13.54 -8.82 -10.46
N LEU A 166 -14.81 -9.12 -10.20
CA LEU A 166 -15.56 -10.12 -10.96
C LEU A 166 -15.70 -9.70 -12.43
N ARG A 167 -15.97 -8.41 -12.68
CA ARG A 167 -16.10 -7.86 -14.03
C ARG A 167 -14.76 -7.85 -14.77
N ILE A 168 -13.68 -7.40 -14.12
CA ILE A 168 -12.31 -7.45 -14.63
C ILE A 168 -11.95 -8.89 -14.97
N GLY A 169 -12.24 -9.84 -14.08
CA GLY A 169 -11.97 -11.26 -14.31
C GLY A 169 -12.69 -11.84 -15.52
N GLN A 170 -13.93 -11.43 -15.78
CA GLN A 170 -14.67 -11.82 -16.99
C GLN A 170 -14.02 -11.27 -18.26
N VAL A 171 -13.66 -9.98 -18.25
CA VAL A 171 -13.03 -9.30 -19.40
C VAL A 171 -11.64 -9.87 -19.67
N ALA A 172 -10.81 -10.04 -18.63
CA ALA A 172 -9.49 -10.64 -18.72
C ALA A 172 -9.55 -12.06 -19.28
N ALA A 173 -10.50 -12.90 -18.82
CA ALA A 173 -10.66 -14.25 -19.34
C ALA A 173 -11.13 -14.26 -20.80
N ALA A 174 -11.90 -13.26 -21.25
CA ALA A 174 -12.30 -13.14 -22.64
C ALA A 174 -11.09 -12.79 -23.54
N PHE A 175 -10.30 -11.80 -23.13
CA PHE A 175 -9.08 -11.41 -23.85
C PHE A 175 -8.02 -12.52 -23.86
N TYR A 176 -7.88 -13.26 -22.76
CA TYR A 176 -6.97 -14.39 -22.69
C TYR A 176 -7.35 -15.49 -23.70
N ARG A 177 -8.64 -15.83 -23.78
CA ARG A 177 -9.15 -16.80 -24.78
C ARG A 177 -8.96 -16.30 -26.21
N ALA A 178 -9.14 -15.01 -26.47
CA ALA A 178 -8.93 -14.43 -27.79
C ALA A 178 -7.47 -14.53 -28.25
N ARG A 179 -6.50 -14.39 -27.32
CA ARG A 179 -5.06 -14.47 -27.63
C ARG A 179 -4.54 -15.91 -27.74
N HIS A 180 -4.93 -16.77 -26.80
CA HIS A 180 -4.33 -18.11 -26.64
C HIS A 180 -5.22 -19.26 -27.14
N GLY A 181 -6.48 -19.00 -27.48
CA GLY A 181 -7.43 -20.03 -27.90
C GLY A 181 -7.85 -21.03 -26.81
N ARG A 182 -7.33 -20.89 -25.58
CA ARG A 182 -7.61 -21.77 -24.42
C ARG A 182 -8.09 -20.97 -23.21
N PRO A 183 -8.86 -21.58 -22.29
CA PRO A 183 -9.24 -20.92 -21.03
C PRO A 183 -8.02 -20.72 -20.12
N PRO A 184 -8.03 -19.68 -19.26
CA PRO A 184 -6.96 -19.47 -18.28
C PRO A 184 -6.95 -20.60 -17.24
N GLN A 185 -5.76 -20.89 -16.72
CA GLN A 185 -5.56 -21.87 -15.65
C GLN A 185 -6.24 -21.40 -14.37
N LYS A 186 -6.71 -22.33 -13.55
CA LYS A 186 -7.30 -22.04 -12.24
C LYS A 186 -6.34 -22.51 -11.16
N SER A 187 -6.10 -21.65 -10.19
CA SER A 187 -5.32 -21.93 -9.00
C SER A 187 -6.18 -21.70 -7.76
N GLU A 188 -5.84 -22.39 -6.70
CA GLU A 188 -6.56 -22.34 -5.43
C GLU A 188 -6.06 -21.11 -4.63
N GLN A 189 -7.00 -20.27 -4.16
CA GLN A 189 -6.70 -19.05 -3.39
C GLN A 189 -7.66 -18.88 -2.22
N PHE A 190 -7.15 -18.35 -1.11
CA PHE A 190 -7.94 -17.95 0.05
C PHE A 190 -8.60 -16.59 -0.19
N VAL A 191 -9.94 -16.57 -0.13
CA VAL A 191 -10.77 -15.38 -0.35
C VAL A 191 -11.95 -15.40 0.63
N GLY A 192 -11.96 -14.46 1.57
CA GLY A 192 -13.03 -14.34 2.56
C GLY A 192 -13.04 -15.48 3.58
N GLY A 193 -11.87 -15.95 4.01
CA GLY A 193 -11.71 -17.03 4.97
C GLY A 193 -12.02 -18.43 4.42
N THR A 194 -12.29 -18.54 3.12
CA THR A 194 -12.57 -19.82 2.43
C THR A 194 -11.74 -19.93 1.16
N THR A 195 -11.49 -21.14 0.71
CA THR A 195 -10.67 -21.39 -0.47
C THR A 195 -11.52 -21.42 -1.74
N ARG A 196 -11.02 -20.79 -2.81
CA ARG A 196 -11.72 -20.60 -4.09
C ARG A 196 -10.76 -20.83 -5.25
N MET A 197 -11.29 -21.40 -6.35
CA MET A 197 -10.55 -21.49 -7.60
C MET A 197 -10.63 -20.17 -8.35
N VAL A 198 -9.50 -19.52 -8.56
CA VAL A 198 -9.39 -18.22 -9.24
C VAL A 198 -8.59 -18.38 -10.52
N ASN A 199 -8.96 -17.64 -11.56
CA ASN A 199 -8.19 -17.61 -12.81
C ASN A 199 -6.84 -16.94 -12.57
N VAL A 200 -5.79 -17.57 -13.06
CA VAL A 200 -4.43 -17.12 -12.93
C VAL A 200 -3.83 -16.90 -14.31
N TYR A 201 -2.93 -15.92 -14.37
CA TYR A 201 -2.28 -15.45 -15.59
C TYR A 201 -0.78 -15.45 -15.40
N THR A 202 -0.07 -15.41 -16.52
CA THR A 202 1.39 -15.48 -16.53
C THR A 202 1.97 -14.10 -16.78
N ALA A 203 3.26 -13.90 -16.48
CA ALA A 203 3.92 -12.61 -16.71
C ALA A 203 3.82 -12.13 -18.18
N ASP A 204 3.73 -13.05 -19.14
CA ASP A 204 3.57 -12.75 -20.57
C ASP A 204 2.18 -12.17 -20.91
N ASP A 205 1.22 -12.32 -20.00
CA ASP A 205 -0.18 -11.95 -20.16
C ASP A 205 -0.54 -10.66 -19.43
N LEU A 206 0.45 -9.96 -18.86
CA LEU A 206 0.24 -8.69 -18.15
C LEU A 206 -0.45 -7.64 -19.04
N GLY A 207 -0.10 -7.55 -20.32
CA GLY A 207 -0.78 -6.62 -21.24
C GLY A 207 -2.27 -6.89 -21.41
N ILE A 208 -2.70 -8.16 -21.28
CA ILE A 208 -4.12 -8.53 -21.31
C ILE A 208 -4.81 -8.08 -20.01
N LEU A 209 -4.16 -8.30 -18.87
CA LEU A 209 -4.66 -7.87 -17.56
C LEU A 209 -4.78 -6.36 -17.50
N ASP A 210 -3.76 -5.63 -17.92
CA ASP A 210 -3.75 -4.18 -17.92
C ASP A 210 -4.90 -3.65 -18.80
N SER A 211 -5.06 -4.19 -20.00
CA SER A 211 -6.17 -3.79 -20.90
C SER A 211 -7.55 -4.07 -20.26
N ALA A 212 -7.71 -5.21 -19.58
CA ALA A 212 -8.95 -5.56 -18.90
C ALA A 212 -9.23 -4.66 -17.69
N ILE A 213 -8.20 -4.31 -16.91
CA ILE A 213 -8.30 -3.44 -15.74
C ILE A 213 -8.68 -2.02 -16.19
N HIS A 214 -7.96 -1.46 -17.17
CA HIS A 214 -8.25 -0.13 -17.71
C HIS A 214 -9.65 -0.06 -18.34
N SER A 215 -10.11 -1.13 -19.00
CA SER A 215 -11.46 -1.17 -19.57
C SER A 215 -12.59 -1.11 -18.53
N VAL A 216 -12.32 -1.45 -17.26
CA VAL A 216 -13.34 -1.47 -16.19
C VAL A 216 -13.14 -0.33 -15.18
N MET A 217 -11.90 0.12 -14.99
CA MET A 217 -11.53 1.12 -13.98
C MET A 217 -11.11 2.47 -14.57
N GLY A 218 -10.87 2.55 -15.89
CA GLY A 218 -10.33 3.72 -16.58
C GLY A 218 -11.35 4.74 -17.06
N ASP A 219 -12.56 4.76 -16.49
CA ASP A 219 -13.57 5.82 -16.65
C ASP A 219 -13.58 6.75 -15.42
#